data_AF-A0A4Q5LBW1-F1
#
_entry.id   AF-A0A4Q5LBW1-F1
#
_cell.length_a   1.000
_cell.length_b   1.000
_cell.length_c   1.000
_cell.angle_alpha   90.00
_cell.angle_beta   90.00
_cell.angle_gamma   90.00
#
_symmetry.space_group_name_H-M   'P 1'
#
loop_
_entity.id
_entity.type
_entity.pdbx_description
1 polymer ?
#
loop_
_entity_poly.entity_id
_entity_poly.type
_entity_poly.pdbx_seq_one_letter_code
_entity_poly.pdbx_strand_id
1 'polypeptide(L)'
;MATAIIPVAGRRQAKDAISAVPEASQTIADLQRQVAQDAAAQRRSENTLIAHAEVLRGLLGQVVPLDFRKLVGLDNDNEKLKRSHHVVTVAEEVMILAKRNGWGLARSANYLYAYNGAFWQVQKEDDLRQFLQKAAEKMGIDKYEARYVQFGELLFKQFMSASYLPAPERTREAVKINLANGTFHISLDQQKLAPFDPADFLTYQLPFKYDPVATAPLFEQFLTRVQPDNDCRRLLAEFIGYVFVSPAKMKLEKTLLLYGSGANGKSVFFEIVTAMLGKENVSHHSLQNLTIEPAYCRANLANVLVNYASELGGKLDANVFKQLVSGEPVEARLPYGQPFTMSDYGKLLFNCNELPTEVEHTSAFFRRFLIVPFNQTIPESEQDPALAAKIVSGELSGVFNWVLEGLRRLLQQGKFTDCEMVRQQVDEYKGQSDTIRCFLIDKGYESSASHTIARKVLYPEYRAYCIEEGNHPVNSRNFTNRLKNCGIASTRHGGGVIYHVVQVSRSF
;
A
#
# COMPACT_ATOMS: atom_id res chain seq x y z
N MET A 1 73.79 43.56 -59.15
CA MET A 1 73.56 44.81 -58.42
C MET A 1 72.76 44.52 -57.16
N ALA A 2 73.39 44.77 -56.01
CA ALA A 2 72.86 45.06 -54.68
C ALA A 2 71.78 44.13 -54.05
N THR A 3 72.16 43.24 -53.11
CA THR A 3 72.12 43.37 -51.61
C THR A 3 70.68 43.36 -51.05
N ALA A 4 70.20 42.52 -50.13
CA ALA A 4 70.79 41.86 -48.95
C ALA A 4 70.10 40.50 -48.66
N ILE A 5 70.83 39.38 -48.54
CA ILE A 5 71.29 38.69 -47.30
C ILE A 5 70.17 38.28 -46.33
N ILE A 6 69.91 36.96 -46.30
CA ILE A 6 69.17 36.21 -45.26
C ILE A 6 70.19 35.63 -44.26
N PRO A 7 69.91 35.64 -42.94
CA PRO A 7 70.23 34.52 -42.05
C PRO A 7 68.98 34.12 -41.22
N VAL A 8 68.51 32.87 -41.20
CA VAL A 8 69.00 31.64 -40.54
C VAL A 8 68.90 31.63 -39.00
N ALA A 9 68.25 30.55 -38.52
CA ALA A 9 68.18 29.97 -37.18
C ALA A 9 67.27 30.69 -36.16
N GLY A 10 66.35 30.04 -35.43
CA GLY A 10 66.17 28.63 -35.10
C GLY A 10 65.81 28.54 -33.61
N ARG A 11 64.69 27.85 -33.29
CA ARG A 11 64.10 27.56 -31.96
C ARG A 11 63.25 28.66 -31.30
N ARG A 12 61.92 28.46 -31.32
CA ARG A 12 61.01 28.93 -30.26
C ARG A 12 60.07 27.81 -29.82
N GLN A 13 59.90 27.76 -28.51
CA GLN A 13 59.24 26.77 -27.68
C GLN A 13 57.75 26.59 -28.02
N ALA A 14 57.28 25.35 -27.88
CA ALA A 14 55.87 25.02 -27.80
C ALA A 14 55.26 25.66 -26.53
N LYS A 15 54.28 26.53 -26.73
CA LYS A 15 53.36 27.01 -25.70
C LYS A 15 51.98 27.20 -26.34
N ASP A 16 50.99 26.77 -25.58
CA ASP A 16 49.59 27.19 -25.61
C ASP A 16 48.66 26.57 -26.67
N ALA A 17 47.99 25.48 -26.26
CA ALA A 17 46.66 25.13 -26.72
C ALA A 17 45.86 24.53 -25.55
N ILE A 18 45.27 25.40 -24.72
CA ILE A 18 44.20 25.04 -23.78
C ILE A 18 42.93 25.67 -24.35
N SER A 19 42.02 24.86 -24.88
CA SER A 19 40.68 25.30 -25.28
C SER A 19 39.78 25.41 -24.05
N ALA A 20 39.06 26.53 -23.97
CA ALA A 20 38.24 26.99 -22.88
C ALA A 20 37.12 26.03 -22.43
N VAL A 21 36.95 25.92 -21.11
CA VAL A 21 35.70 25.52 -20.43
C VAL A 21 35.01 26.82 -19.99
N PRO A 22 33.69 27.03 -20.21
CA PRO A 22 33.00 28.17 -19.62
C PRO A 22 32.57 27.83 -18.18
N GLU A 23 33.17 28.51 -17.20
CA GLU A 23 32.67 28.59 -15.83
C GLU A 23 31.39 29.44 -15.79
N ALA A 24 30.25 28.81 -15.46
CA ALA A 24 29.03 29.53 -15.13
C ALA A 24 29.10 30.02 -13.67
N SER A 25 29.64 31.21 -13.44
CA SER A 25 29.53 31.90 -12.16
C SER A 25 28.14 32.55 -12.04
N GLN A 26 27.26 32.00 -11.21
CA GLN A 26 25.99 32.63 -10.83
C GLN A 26 26.26 33.93 -10.06
N THR A 27 25.62 35.03 -10.47
CA THR A 27 25.80 36.32 -9.78
C THR A 27 24.96 36.38 -8.49
N ILE A 28 25.38 37.20 -7.52
CA ILE A 28 24.61 37.43 -6.27
C ILE A 28 23.18 37.93 -6.58
N ALA A 29 22.99 38.64 -7.68
CA ALA A 29 21.67 39.09 -8.14
C ALA A 29 20.78 37.93 -8.63
N ASP A 30 21.37 36.88 -9.23
CA ASP A 30 20.66 35.67 -9.64
C ASP A 30 20.26 34.83 -8.42
N LEU A 31 21.14 34.70 -7.42
CA LEU A 31 20.82 34.07 -6.14
C LEU A 31 19.73 34.84 -5.38
N GLN A 32 19.77 36.17 -5.37
CA GLN A 32 18.74 37.00 -4.72
C GLN A 32 17.39 36.91 -5.45
N ARG A 33 17.39 36.81 -6.79
CA ARG A 33 16.17 36.54 -7.57
C ARG A 33 15.64 35.13 -7.34
N GLN A 34 16.51 34.13 -7.25
CA GLN A 34 16.14 32.75 -6.94
C GLN A 34 15.53 32.66 -5.54
N VAL A 35 16.17 33.27 -4.53
CA VAL A 35 15.65 33.33 -3.16
C VAL A 35 14.35 34.12 -3.08
N ALA A 36 14.18 35.20 -3.84
CA ALA A 36 12.93 35.95 -3.90
C ALA A 36 11.82 35.19 -4.64
N GLN A 37 12.15 34.40 -5.66
CA GLN A 37 11.21 33.52 -6.36
C GLN A 37 10.83 32.30 -5.52
N ASP A 38 11.77 31.72 -4.78
CA ASP A 38 11.54 30.63 -3.84
C ASP A 38 10.74 31.12 -2.62
N ALA A 39 11.02 32.33 -2.12
CA ALA A 39 10.20 33.00 -1.10
C ALA A 39 8.82 33.40 -1.62
N ALA A 40 8.69 33.78 -2.90
CA ALA A 40 7.39 34.06 -3.53
C ALA A 40 6.61 32.78 -3.84
N ALA A 41 7.29 31.66 -4.12
CA ALA A 41 6.70 30.33 -4.25
C ALA A 41 6.24 29.79 -2.88
N GLN A 42 7.04 30.01 -1.81
CA GLN A 42 6.62 29.77 -0.43
C GLN A 42 5.43 30.64 -0.01
N ARG A 43 5.38 31.91 -0.41
CA ARG A 43 4.25 32.82 -0.13
C ARG A 43 2.98 32.48 -0.92
N ARG A 44 3.09 31.82 -2.08
CA ARG A 44 1.92 31.30 -2.83
C ARG A 44 1.38 29.98 -2.27
N SER A 45 2.11 29.32 -1.37
CA SER A 45 1.72 28.05 -0.76
C SER A 45 1.40 28.15 0.74
N GLU A 46 1.00 29.31 1.26
CA GLU A 46 0.28 29.37 2.54
C GLU A 46 -1.15 28.82 2.37
N ASN A 47 -1.27 27.59 1.88
CA ASN A 47 -2.42 26.77 2.22
C ASN A 47 -2.30 26.51 3.71
N THR A 48 -3.04 27.28 4.52
CA THR A 48 -3.06 27.09 5.97
C THR A 48 -3.43 25.65 6.26
N LEU A 49 -2.46 24.87 6.73
CA LEU A 49 -2.68 23.50 7.20
C LEU A 49 -3.75 23.54 8.28
N ILE A 50 -4.86 22.86 8.03
CA ILE A 50 -5.93 22.72 9.00
C ILE A 50 -6.16 21.24 9.29
N ALA A 51 -6.63 20.91 10.49
CA ALA A 51 -7.09 19.56 10.75
C ALA A 51 -8.32 19.26 9.87
N HIS A 52 -8.48 18.04 9.36
CA HIS A 52 -9.64 17.70 8.53
C HIS A 52 -10.98 17.97 9.22
N ALA A 53 -11.06 17.77 10.54
CA ALA A 53 -12.23 18.11 11.35
C ALA A 53 -12.56 19.62 11.34
N GLU A 54 -11.59 20.48 11.03
CA GLU A 54 -11.77 21.92 10.88
C GLU A 54 -12.09 22.35 9.45
N VAL A 55 -11.92 21.50 8.43
CA VAL A 55 -12.18 21.89 7.02
C VAL A 55 -13.64 22.30 6.83
N LEU A 56 -14.57 21.41 7.21
CA LEU A 56 -16.00 21.71 7.11
C LEU A 56 -16.43 22.82 8.08
N ARG A 57 -15.81 22.91 9.27
CA ARG A 57 -16.11 23.96 10.25
C ARG A 57 -15.65 25.34 9.77
N GLY A 58 -14.46 25.41 9.19
CA GLY A 58 -13.90 26.61 8.57
C GLY A 58 -14.76 27.09 7.40
N LEU A 59 -15.24 26.18 6.55
CA LEU A 59 -16.21 26.50 5.49
C LEU A 59 -17.46 27.11 6.07
N LEU A 60 -18.04 26.42 7.07
CA LEU A 60 -19.26 26.86 7.71
C LEU A 60 -19.10 28.23 8.39
N GLY A 61 -17.90 28.57 8.87
CA GLY A 61 -17.57 29.87 9.45
C GLY A 61 -17.64 31.02 8.44
N GLN A 62 -17.41 30.76 7.16
CA GLN A 62 -17.42 31.75 6.09
C GLN A 62 -18.75 31.85 5.34
N VAL A 63 -19.70 30.97 5.64
CA VAL A 63 -21.05 31.03 5.07
C VAL A 63 -21.74 32.29 5.55
N VAL A 64 -22.23 33.08 4.59
CA VAL A 64 -22.99 34.31 4.82
C VAL A 64 -24.45 34.15 4.39
N PRO A 65 -25.38 34.94 4.95
CA PRO A 65 -26.75 35.00 4.47
C PRO A 65 -26.81 35.38 2.98
N LEU A 66 -27.70 34.73 2.25
CA LEU A 66 -27.91 34.95 0.82
C LEU A 66 -29.28 35.58 0.57
N ASP A 67 -29.35 36.44 -0.45
CA ASP A 67 -30.62 36.86 -1.02
C ASP A 67 -31.01 35.90 -2.16
N PHE A 68 -31.71 34.83 -1.80
CA PHE A 68 -32.12 33.79 -2.74
C PHE A 68 -33.02 34.32 -3.85
N ARG A 69 -33.86 35.35 -3.61
CA ARG A 69 -34.71 35.91 -4.67
C ARG A 69 -33.88 36.61 -5.73
N LYS A 70 -32.93 37.43 -5.29
CA LYS A 70 -32.01 38.14 -6.17
C LYS A 70 -31.11 37.19 -6.97
N LEU A 71 -30.58 36.15 -6.34
CA LEU A 71 -29.70 35.17 -7.01
C LEU A 71 -30.42 34.35 -8.08
N VAL A 72 -31.71 34.09 -7.91
CA VAL A 72 -32.53 33.31 -8.85
C VAL A 72 -33.17 34.21 -9.94
N GLY A 73 -33.07 35.53 -9.81
CA GLY A 73 -33.63 36.49 -10.77
C GLY A 73 -35.16 36.60 -10.71
N LEU A 74 -35.75 36.42 -9.52
CA LEU A 74 -37.20 36.57 -9.32
C LEU A 74 -37.52 38.03 -8.99
N ASP A 75 -37.77 38.83 -10.02
CA ASP A 75 -38.03 40.28 -9.90
C ASP A 75 -39.49 40.62 -9.54
N ASN A 76 -40.39 39.63 -9.56
CA ASN A 76 -41.81 39.79 -9.25
C ASN A 76 -42.15 39.21 -7.87
N ASP A 77 -42.67 40.04 -6.97
CA ASP A 77 -43.00 39.66 -5.57
C ASP A 77 -44.01 38.50 -5.47
N ASN A 78 -44.82 38.29 -6.51
CA ASN A 78 -45.81 37.22 -6.57
C ASN A 78 -45.20 35.83 -6.85
N GLU A 79 -43.96 35.74 -7.34
CA GLU A 79 -43.31 34.46 -7.60
C GLU A 79 -42.65 33.91 -6.33
N LYS A 80 -43.13 32.75 -5.88
CA LYS A 80 -42.62 32.11 -4.66
C LYS A 80 -41.33 31.33 -4.94
N LEU A 81 -40.37 31.45 -4.04
CA LEU A 81 -39.20 30.57 -4.01
C LEU A 81 -39.65 29.12 -3.84
N LYS A 82 -39.17 28.25 -4.73
CA LYS A 82 -39.38 26.81 -4.67
C LYS A 82 -38.21 26.17 -3.94
N ARG A 83 -38.46 25.01 -3.33
CA ARG A 83 -37.43 24.20 -2.68
C ARG A 83 -36.25 23.87 -3.60
N SER A 84 -36.49 23.72 -4.90
CA SER A 84 -35.44 23.51 -5.90
C SER A 84 -34.47 24.69 -5.99
N HIS A 85 -34.95 25.93 -5.85
CA HIS A 85 -34.10 27.12 -5.87
C HIS A 85 -33.15 27.11 -4.66
N HIS A 86 -33.68 26.84 -3.46
CA HIS A 86 -32.87 26.72 -2.25
C HIS A 86 -31.79 25.64 -2.38
N VAL A 87 -32.18 24.43 -2.80
CA VAL A 87 -31.27 23.29 -2.85
C VAL A 87 -30.14 23.49 -3.88
N VAL A 88 -30.44 24.03 -5.06
CA VAL A 88 -29.43 24.30 -6.09
C VAL A 88 -28.49 25.43 -5.65
N THR A 89 -29.04 26.57 -5.20
CA THR A 89 -28.23 27.73 -4.81
C THR A 89 -27.31 27.44 -3.62
N VAL A 90 -27.79 26.73 -2.60
CA VAL A 90 -26.93 26.33 -1.47
C VAL A 90 -25.77 25.45 -1.93
N ALA A 91 -26.04 24.47 -2.81
CA ALA A 91 -25.00 23.58 -3.31
C ALA A 91 -23.94 24.33 -4.13
N GLU A 92 -24.35 25.27 -4.98
CA GLU A 92 -23.46 26.11 -5.80
C GLU A 92 -22.60 27.04 -4.93
N GLU A 93 -23.20 27.70 -3.94
CA GLU A 93 -22.46 28.63 -3.08
C GLU A 93 -21.44 27.90 -2.20
N VAL A 94 -21.79 26.73 -1.65
CA VAL A 94 -20.84 25.88 -0.93
C VAL A 94 -19.65 25.50 -1.83
N MET A 95 -19.90 25.20 -3.11
CA MET A 95 -18.86 24.89 -4.08
C MET A 95 -17.96 26.10 -4.39
N ILE A 96 -18.54 27.29 -4.52
CA ILE A 96 -17.79 28.55 -4.73
C ILE A 96 -16.89 28.83 -3.51
N LEU A 97 -17.44 28.70 -2.29
CA LEU A 97 -16.70 28.87 -1.04
C LEU A 97 -15.54 27.87 -0.91
N ALA A 98 -15.75 26.60 -1.26
CA ALA A 98 -14.70 25.58 -1.27
C ALA A 98 -13.56 25.93 -2.24
N LYS A 99 -13.90 26.31 -3.48
CA LYS A 99 -12.91 26.73 -4.50
C LYS A 99 -12.12 27.96 -4.05
N ARG A 100 -12.79 28.98 -3.48
CA ARG A 100 -12.14 30.23 -3.03
C ARG A 100 -11.07 29.99 -1.95
N ASN A 101 -11.29 29.01 -1.08
CA ASN A 101 -10.39 28.73 0.05
C ASN A 101 -9.28 27.73 -0.29
N GLY A 102 -9.17 27.27 -1.54
CA GLY A 102 -8.21 26.22 -1.91
C GLY A 102 -8.48 24.87 -1.24
N TRP A 103 -9.66 24.70 -0.62
CA TRP A 103 -10.09 23.43 -0.05
C TRP A 103 -10.68 22.59 -1.16
N GLY A 104 -9.84 21.72 -1.70
CA GLY A 104 -10.24 20.75 -2.70
C GLY A 104 -11.35 19.87 -2.15
N LEU A 105 -12.49 19.86 -2.82
CA LEU A 105 -13.46 18.78 -2.73
C LEU A 105 -13.29 17.93 -3.99
N ALA A 106 -13.25 16.61 -3.85
CA ALA A 106 -13.07 15.69 -4.95
C ALA A 106 -13.94 14.45 -4.75
N ARG A 107 -14.44 13.87 -5.84
CA ARG A 107 -15.21 12.64 -5.81
C ARG A 107 -14.43 11.55 -6.53
N SER A 108 -14.20 10.43 -5.85
CA SER A 108 -13.58 9.25 -6.44
C SER A 108 -14.21 7.99 -5.88
N ALA A 109 -14.56 7.02 -6.75
CA ALA A 109 -15.13 5.72 -6.37
C ALA A 109 -16.29 5.82 -5.34
N ASN A 110 -17.20 6.80 -5.52
CA ASN A 110 -18.33 7.13 -4.63
C ASN A 110 -17.99 7.72 -3.25
N TYR A 111 -16.73 7.97 -2.96
CA TYR A 111 -16.32 8.72 -1.77
C TYR A 111 -16.14 10.20 -2.11
N LEU A 112 -16.55 11.06 -1.17
CA LEU A 112 -16.19 12.47 -1.19
C LEU A 112 -14.93 12.67 -0.35
N TYR A 113 -13.96 13.39 -0.89
CA TYR A 113 -12.73 13.76 -0.23
C TYR A 113 -12.69 15.26 0.01
N ALA A 114 -12.14 15.65 1.15
CA ALA A 114 -11.77 17.03 1.43
C ALA A 114 -10.26 17.14 1.57
N TYR A 115 -9.67 18.19 0.98
CA TYR A 115 -8.26 18.52 1.10
C TYR A 115 -8.04 19.52 2.23
N ASN A 116 -7.09 19.24 3.13
CA ASN A 116 -6.83 20.07 4.31
C ASN A 116 -5.60 21.00 4.21
N GLY A 117 -5.02 21.11 3.01
CA GLY A 117 -3.75 21.80 2.78
C GLY A 117 -2.55 20.85 2.66
N ALA A 118 -2.68 19.58 3.06
CA ALA A 118 -1.64 18.56 2.90
C ALA A 118 -2.10 17.28 2.19
N PHE A 119 -3.28 16.75 2.50
CA PHE A 119 -3.81 15.53 1.90
C PHE A 119 -5.32 15.48 1.86
N TRP A 120 -5.83 14.47 1.18
CA TRP A 120 -7.25 14.23 0.96
C TRP A 120 -7.78 13.20 1.96
N GLN A 121 -8.88 13.50 2.65
CA GLN A 121 -9.52 12.53 3.54
C GLN A 121 -10.98 12.34 3.17
N VAL A 122 -11.40 11.07 3.18
CA VAL A 122 -12.80 10.68 2.99
C VAL A 122 -13.68 11.37 4.05
N GLN A 123 -14.72 12.04 3.60
CA GLN A 123 -15.75 12.62 4.45
C GLN A 123 -16.91 11.65 4.59
N LYS A 124 -17.40 11.46 5.81
CA LYS A 124 -18.60 10.65 6.04
C LYS A 124 -19.81 11.39 5.49
N GLU A 125 -20.73 10.63 4.90
CA GLU A 125 -21.97 11.18 4.35
C GLU A 125 -22.78 11.95 5.42
N ASP A 126 -22.84 11.41 6.64
CA ASP A 126 -23.55 12.04 7.76
C ASP A 126 -22.95 13.39 8.15
N ASP A 127 -21.61 13.47 8.20
CA ASP A 127 -20.90 14.70 8.55
C ASP A 127 -21.11 15.77 7.46
N LEU A 128 -21.04 15.37 6.18
CA LEU A 128 -21.29 16.27 5.07
C LEU A 128 -22.74 16.76 5.04
N ARG A 129 -23.69 15.85 5.21
CA ARG A 129 -25.12 16.19 5.24
C ARG A 129 -25.42 17.18 6.36
N GLN A 130 -24.89 16.95 7.56
CA GLN A 130 -25.05 17.87 8.67
C GLN A 130 -24.40 19.23 8.38
N PHE A 131 -23.22 19.25 7.75
CA PHE A 131 -22.57 20.48 7.29
C PHE A 131 -23.44 21.25 6.30
N LEU A 132 -23.97 20.59 5.26
CA LEU A 132 -24.81 21.22 4.24
C LEU A 132 -26.10 21.80 4.83
N GLN A 133 -26.74 21.10 5.77
CA GLN A 133 -27.92 21.62 6.48
C GLN A 133 -27.61 22.86 7.33
N LYS A 134 -26.47 22.86 8.03
CA LYS A 134 -26.03 24.04 8.79
C LYS A 134 -25.67 25.22 7.88
N ALA A 135 -25.08 24.94 6.71
CA ALA A 135 -24.77 25.95 5.71
C ALA A 135 -26.07 26.57 5.16
N ALA A 136 -27.05 25.75 4.80
CA ALA A 136 -28.39 26.19 4.39
C ALA A 136 -29.05 27.12 5.43
N GLU A 137 -29.04 26.73 6.70
CA GLU A 137 -29.58 27.56 7.80
C GLU A 137 -28.86 28.92 7.90
N LYS A 138 -27.52 28.92 7.82
CA LYS A 138 -26.73 30.17 7.83
C LYS A 138 -26.95 31.05 6.61
N MET A 139 -27.23 30.46 5.45
CA MET A 139 -27.55 31.18 4.22
C MET A 139 -28.94 31.83 4.26
N GLY A 140 -29.77 31.53 5.28
CA GLY A 140 -31.06 32.18 5.49
C GLY A 140 -32.28 31.28 5.24
N ILE A 141 -32.10 29.97 5.05
CA ILE A 141 -33.22 29.02 4.98
C ILE A 141 -33.77 28.79 6.39
N ASP A 142 -35.10 28.68 6.50
CA ASP A 142 -35.76 28.42 7.78
C ASP A 142 -35.20 27.15 8.46
N LYS A 143 -35.03 27.21 9.79
CA LYS A 143 -34.41 26.14 10.57
C LYS A 143 -35.16 24.81 10.47
N TYR A 144 -36.49 24.82 10.34
CA TYR A 144 -37.28 23.59 10.25
C TYR A 144 -37.15 22.97 8.86
N GLU A 145 -37.09 23.79 7.81
CA GLU A 145 -36.83 23.31 6.45
C GLU A 145 -35.40 22.77 6.32
N ALA A 146 -34.39 23.54 6.75
CA ALA A 146 -32.98 23.16 6.62
C ALA A 146 -32.65 21.86 7.37
N ARG A 147 -33.22 21.67 8.57
CA ARG A 147 -32.99 20.47 9.41
C ARG A 147 -33.88 19.28 9.05
N TYR A 148 -34.86 19.46 8.17
CA TYR A 148 -35.73 18.37 7.74
C TYR A 148 -34.94 17.30 6.99
N VAL A 149 -35.14 16.03 7.36
CA VAL A 149 -34.34 14.90 6.84
C VAL A 149 -34.39 14.82 5.32
N GLN A 150 -35.58 14.92 4.72
CA GLN A 150 -35.70 14.87 3.26
C GLN A 150 -35.04 16.08 2.58
N PHE A 151 -34.93 17.23 3.26
CA PHE A 151 -34.22 18.40 2.72
C PHE A 151 -32.72 18.14 2.72
N GLY A 152 -32.17 17.64 3.82
CA GLY A 152 -30.77 17.22 3.90
C GLY A 152 -30.40 16.16 2.85
N GLU A 153 -31.25 15.14 2.66
CA GLU A 153 -31.03 14.12 1.62
C GLU A 153 -31.08 14.68 0.20
N LEU A 154 -32.05 15.55 -0.09
CA LEU A 154 -32.17 16.18 -1.40
C LEU A 154 -31.00 17.13 -1.67
N LEU A 155 -30.59 17.91 -0.67
CA LEU A 155 -29.45 18.82 -0.76
C LEU A 155 -28.14 18.06 -0.94
N PHE A 156 -27.93 16.97 -0.21
CA PHE A 156 -26.79 16.09 -0.41
C PHE A 156 -26.77 15.51 -1.83
N LYS A 157 -27.89 14.95 -2.32
CA LYS A 157 -27.99 14.43 -3.69
C LYS A 157 -27.73 15.50 -4.74
N GLN A 158 -28.28 16.71 -4.56
CA GLN A 158 -28.03 17.84 -5.43
C GLN A 158 -26.55 18.23 -5.41
N PHE A 159 -25.95 18.35 -4.23
CA PHE A 159 -24.53 18.66 -4.08
C PHE A 159 -23.66 17.62 -4.80
N MET A 160 -23.97 16.33 -4.65
CA MET A 160 -23.25 15.24 -5.32
C MET A 160 -23.48 15.19 -6.83
N SER A 161 -24.55 15.79 -7.34
CA SER A 161 -24.93 15.84 -8.77
C SER A 161 -24.41 17.10 -9.48
N ALA A 162 -24.53 18.26 -8.85
CA ALA A 162 -24.14 19.57 -9.39
C ALA A 162 -22.62 19.77 -9.43
N SER A 163 -21.89 19.02 -8.61
CA SER A 163 -20.46 19.19 -8.46
C SER A 163 -19.72 18.29 -9.45
N TYR A 164 -19.21 18.87 -10.55
CA TYR A 164 -18.12 18.24 -11.30
C TYR A 164 -16.87 18.25 -10.39
N LEU A 165 -16.69 17.16 -9.65
CA LEU A 165 -15.59 16.95 -8.70
C LEU A 165 -14.62 15.90 -9.26
N PRO A 166 -13.94 16.17 -10.40
CA PRO A 166 -12.99 15.22 -10.94
C PRO A 166 -11.90 15.00 -9.89
N ALA A 167 -11.64 13.74 -9.53
CA ALA A 167 -10.41 13.43 -8.83
C ALA A 167 -9.24 13.79 -9.75
N PRO A 168 -8.19 14.46 -9.24
CA PRO A 168 -6.97 14.69 -10.00
C PRO A 168 -6.46 13.37 -10.58
N GLU A 169 -5.99 13.39 -11.82
CA GLU A 169 -5.34 12.23 -12.39
C GLU A 169 -4.03 11.97 -11.64
N ARG A 170 -3.96 10.84 -10.95
CA ARG A 170 -2.74 10.41 -10.27
C ARG A 170 -1.68 10.09 -11.32
N THR A 171 -0.70 10.99 -11.52
CA THR A 171 0.52 10.70 -12.29
C THR A 171 1.33 9.66 -11.53
N ARG A 172 1.60 8.50 -12.13
CA ARG A 172 2.25 7.36 -11.44
C ARG A 172 3.73 7.18 -11.80
N GLU A 173 4.33 8.15 -12.47
CA GLU A 173 5.73 8.11 -12.92
C GLU A 173 6.73 8.16 -11.75
N ALA A 174 6.48 9.03 -10.77
CA ALA A 174 7.27 9.12 -9.53
C ALA A 174 6.49 8.53 -8.34
N VAL A 175 7.21 7.94 -7.40
CA VAL A 175 6.60 7.54 -6.11
C VAL A 175 6.53 8.80 -5.25
N LYS A 176 5.35 9.11 -4.72
CA LYS A 176 5.09 10.29 -3.90
C LYS A 176 4.66 9.83 -2.51
N ILE A 177 5.35 10.29 -1.48
CA ILE A 177 5.12 9.92 -0.08
C ILE A 177 4.83 11.18 0.71
N ASN A 178 3.64 11.25 1.30
CA ASN A 178 3.23 12.46 2.02
C ASN A 178 3.69 12.43 3.48
N LEU A 179 4.40 13.47 3.93
CA LEU A 179 4.95 13.60 5.29
C LEU A 179 4.46 14.89 5.95
N ALA A 180 4.74 15.07 7.24
CA ALA A 180 4.29 16.25 7.98
C ALA A 180 4.92 17.58 7.50
N ASN A 181 5.98 17.55 6.69
CA ASN A 181 6.68 18.73 6.15
C ASN A 181 6.71 18.82 4.62
N GLY A 182 5.96 17.99 3.90
CA GLY A 182 5.87 18.05 2.44
C GLY A 182 5.63 16.69 1.79
N THR A 183 5.58 16.69 0.46
CA THR A 183 5.53 15.45 -0.34
C THR A 183 6.95 15.06 -0.75
N PHE A 184 7.41 13.88 -0.35
CA PHE A 184 8.69 13.33 -0.79
C PHE A 184 8.52 12.61 -2.13
N HIS A 185 9.26 13.07 -3.15
CA HIS A 185 9.24 12.51 -4.49
C HIS A 185 10.48 11.64 -4.65
N ILE A 186 10.29 10.38 -5.05
CA ILE A 186 11.38 9.46 -5.35
C ILE A 186 11.18 8.77 -6.71
N SER A 187 12.21 8.88 -7.53
CA SER A 187 12.40 8.17 -8.80
C SER A 187 13.82 7.58 -8.84
N LEU A 188 14.20 6.98 -9.98
CA LEU A 188 15.56 6.46 -10.16
C LEU A 188 16.62 7.59 -10.13
N ASP A 189 16.27 8.76 -10.67
CA ASP A 189 17.21 9.86 -10.91
C ASP A 189 17.08 11.01 -9.91
N GLN A 190 15.95 11.08 -9.17
CA GLN A 190 15.64 12.24 -8.34
C GLN A 190 15.03 11.83 -7.00
N GLN A 191 15.51 12.49 -5.95
CA GLN A 191 14.90 12.54 -4.63
C GLN A 191 14.76 14.00 -4.21
N LYS A 192 13.55 14.42 -3.85
CA LYS A 192 13.32 15.75 -3.32
C LYS A 192 12.09 15.80 -2.43
N LEU A 193 12.15 16.65 -1.41
CA LEU A 193 10.97 17.10 -0.69
C LEU A 193 10.38 18.31 -1.42
N ALA A 194 9.10 18.25 -1.77
CA ALA A 194 8.36 19.34 -2.39
C ALA A 194 7.23 19.82 -1.46
N PRO A 195 6.73 21.06 -1.64
CA PRO A 195 5.50 21.50 -0.99
C PRO A 195 4.32 20.58 -1.32
N PHE A 196 3.28 20.59 -0.48
CA PHE A 196 2.07 19.82 -0.73
C PHE A 196 1.36 20.30 -1.99
N ASP A 197 0.96 19.36 -2.85
CA ASP A 197 0.19 19.64 -4.06
C ASP A 197 -1.14 18.86 -4.04
N PRO A 198 -2.31 19.52 -4.01
CA PRO A 198 -3.59 18.84 -4.08
C PRO A 198 -3.75 17.99 -5.35
N ALA A 199 -3.04 18.32 -6.44
CA ALA A 199 -3.06 17.54 -7.68
C ALA A 199 -2.44 16.14 -7.53
N ASP A 200 -1.62 15.90 -6.50
CA ASP A 200 -1.07 14.58 -6.21
C ASP A 200 -2.13 13.55 -5.78
N PHE A 201 -3.27 14.04 -5.27
CA PHE A 201 -4.39 13.24 -4.76
C PHE A 201 -3.97 12.14 -3.77
N LEU A 202 -3.02 12.46 -2.88
CA LEU A 202 -2.59 11.59 -1.79
C LEU A 202 -3.65 11.58 -0.69
N THR A 203 -4.08 10.39 -0.29
CA THR A 203 -5.18 10.19 0.68
C THR A 203 -4.68 9.83 2.08
N TYR A 204 -3.40 10.07 2.33
CA TYR A 204 -2.71 9.75 3.58
C TYR A 204 -1.64 10.79 3.88
N GLN A 205 -1.16 10.81 5.12
CA GLN A 205 0.03 11.55 5.54
C GLN A 205 0.74 10.74 6.64
N LEU A 206 2.06 10.63 6.55
CA LEU A 206 2.88 10.05 7.61
C LEU A 206 3.02 11.05 8.78
N PRO A 207 2.96 10.60 10.05
CA PRO A 207 2.81 11.49 11.20
C PRO A 207 4.12 12.19 11.64
N PHE A 208 5.18 12.13 10.85
CA PHE A 208 6.50 12.69 11.15
C PHE A 208 7.06 13.49 9.96
N LYS A 209 8.10 14.29 10.22
CA LYS A 209 8.79 15.09 9.21
C LYS A 209 9.91 14.27 8.57
N TYR A 210 10.10 14.40 7.27
CA TYR A 210 11.32 13.93 6.63
C TYR A 210 12.51 14.77 7.08
N ASP A 211 13.58 14.10 7.50
CA ASP A 211 14.86 14.68 7.86
C ASP A 211 15.98 13.83 7.23
N PRO A 212 16.74 14.35 6.25
CA PRO A 212 17.75 13.58 5.53
C PRO A 212 18.94 13.14 6.40
N VAL A 213 19.17 13.75 7.55
CA VAL A 213 20.30 13.41 8.45
C VAL A 213 19.84 12.63 9.69
N ALA A 214 18.55 12.34 9.83
CA ALA A 214 18.04 11.56 10.94
C ALA A 214 18.55 10.11 10.89
N THR A 215 18.97 9.62 12.06
CA THR A 215 19.43 8.25 12.30
C THR A 215 18.45 7.50 13.20
N ALA A 216 18.49 6.16 13.20
CA ALA A 216 17.63 5.35 14.07
C ALA A 216 18.44 4.25 14.81
N PRO A 217 19.36 4.64 15.71
CA PRO A 217 20.28 3.69 16.35
C PRO A 217 19.57 2.62 17.19
N LEU A 218 18.50 2.93 17.92
CA LEU A 218 17.74 1.93 18.68
C LEU A 218 17.04 0.95 17.74
N PHE A 219 16.42 1.46 16.67
CA PHE A 219 15.81 0.63 15.64
C PHE A 219 16.83 -0.27 14.94
N GLU A 220 17.99 0.26 14.57
CA GLU A 220 19.05 -0.50 13.89
C GLU A 220 19.60 -1.62 14.79
N GLN A 221 19.81 -1.33 16.08
CA GLN A 221 20.22 -2.32 17.08
C GLN A 221 19.15 -3.39 17.26
N PHE A 222 17.90 -3.00 17.44
CA PHE A 222 16.75 -3.90 17.51
C PHE A 222 16.67 -4.81 16.28
N LEU A 223 16.67 -4.23 15.08
CA LEU A 223 16.48 -4.95 13.83
C LEU A 223 17.63 -5.93 13.59
N THR A 224 18.87 -5.52 13.89
CA THR A 224 20.05 -6.41 13.79
C THR A 224 19.97 -7.56 14.80
N ARG A 225 19.47 -7.31 16.01
CA ARG A 225 19.31 -8.33 17.06
C ARG A 225 18.27 -9.39 16.72
N VAL A 226 17.13 -8.98 16.14
CA VAL A 226 16.02 -9.90 15.81
C VAL A 226 16.16 -10.54 14.44
N GLN A 227 16.84 -9.86 13.51
CA GLN A 227 17.11 -10.34 12.16
C GLN A 227 18.58 -10.10 11.79
N PRO A 228 19.51 -11.00 12.15
CA PRO A 228 20.95 -10.82 11.92
C PRO A 228 21.36 -10.99 10.45
N ASP A 229 20.53 -11.59 9.61
CA ASP A 229 20.77 -11.71 8.17
C ASP A 229 20.56 -10.36 7.45
N ASN A 230 21.58 -9.92 6.70
CA ASN A 230 21.56 -8.60 6.05
C ASN A 230 20.56 -8.55 4.88
N ASP A 231 20.43 -9.63 4.12
CA ASP A 231 19.55 -9.67 2.95
C ASP A 231 18.07 -9.73 3.37
N CYS A 232 17.75 -10.40 4.48
CA CYS A 232 16.45 -10.28 5.15
C CYS A 232 16.16 -8.82 5.54
N ARG A 233 17.10 -8.11 6.18
CA ARG A 233 16.91 -6.69 6.54
C ARG A 233 16.70 -5.82 5.30
N ARG A 234 17.46 -6.07 4.22
CA ARG A 234 17.28 -5.37 2.94
C ARG A 234 15.90 -5.61 2.34
N LEU A 235 15.44 -6.86 2.32
CA LEU A 235 14.13 -7.24 1.81
C LEU A 235 13.00 -6.62 2.64
N LEU A 236 13.15 -6.56 3.98
CA LEU A 236 12.19 -5.87 4.85
C LEU A 236 12.10 -4.38 4.48
N ALA A 237 13.23 -3.68 4.35
CA ALA A 237 13.24 -2.27 3.95
C ALA A 237 12.56 -2.04 2.60
N GLU A 238 12.86 -2.90 1.62
CA GLU A 238 12.26 -2.87 0.29
C GLU A 238 10.75 -3.11 0.33
N PHE A 239 10.27 -4.07 1.12
CA PHE A 239 8.86 -4.36 1.21
C PHE A 239 8.09 -3.21 1.87
N ILE A 240 8.62 -2.64 2.95
CA ILE A 240 8.03 -1.44 3.56
C ILE A 240 8.08 -0.27 2.57
N GLY A 241 9.11 -0.13 1.75
CA GLY A 241 9.15 0.85 0.66
C GLY A 241 8.11 0.57 -0.45
N TYR A 242 7.90 -0.71 -0.78
CA TYR A 242 6.97 -1.17 -1.81
C TYR A 242 5.51 -0.82 -1.51
N VAL A 243 5.15 -0.58 -0.25
CA VAL A 243 3.78 -0.14 0.12
C VAL A 243 3.40 1.19 -0.54
N PHE A 244 4.40 2.05 -0.82
CA PHE A 244 4.20 3.33 -1.50
C PHE A 244 4.17 3.20 -3.04
N VAL A 245 4.50 2.02 -3.58
CA VAL A 245 4.61 1.80 -5.02
C VAL A 245 3.28 1.32 -5.59
N SER A 246 2.75 2.09 -6.54
CA SER A 246 1.53 1.73 -7.25
C SER A 246 1.76 0.52 -8.17
N PRO A 247 0.79 -0.42 -8.29
CA PRO A 247 0.84 -1.50 -9.26
C PRO A 247 0.99 -1.02 -10.71
N ALA A 248 0.61 0.21 -11.04
CA ALA A 248 0.85 0.72 -12.40
C ALA A 248 2.33 0.97 -12.71
N LYS A 249 3.14 1.26 -11.67
CA LYS A 249 4.58 1.49 -11.79
C LYS A 249 5.36 0.19 -11.71
N MET A 250 5.03 -0.67 -10.75
CA MET A 250 5.73 -1.93 -10.55
C MET A 250 4.79 -2.96 -9.92
N LYS A 251 4.68 -4.14 -10.54
CA LYS A 251 3.89 -5.28 -10.03
C LYS A 251 4.83 -6.43 -9.69
N LEU A 252 5.19 -6.55 -8.41
CA LEU A 252 6.03 -7.65 -7.95
C LEU A 252 5.23 -8.88 -7.49
N GLU A 253 3.91 -8.74 -7.32
CA GLU A 253 3.01 -9.82 -6.89
C GLU A 253 3.47 -10.52 -5.59
N LYS A 254 3.89 -9.75 -4.57
CA LYS A 254 4.38 -10.29 -3.29
C LYS A 254 3.56 -9.83 -2.09
N THR A 255 3.34 -10.75 -1.16
CA THR A 255 2.93 -10.53 0.23
C THR A 255 4.10 -10.87 1.16
N LEU A 256 4.24 -10.16 2.27
CA LEU A 256 5.29 -10.43 3.25
C LEU A 256 4.68 -11.09 4.49
N LEU A 257 5.27 -12.21 4.90
CA LEU A 257 4.94 -12.94 6.12
C LEU A 257 6.15 -12.90 7.06
N LEU A 258 5.97 -12.42 8.28
CA LEU A 258 6.96 -12.51 9.34
C LEU A 258 6.64 -13.75 10.18
N TYR A 259 7.46 -14.79 10.03
CA TYR A 259 7.20 -16.12 10.58
C TYR A 259 8.07 -16.39 11.83
N GLY A 260 7.49 -16.90 12.93
CA GLY A 260 8.26 -17.39 14.08
C GLY A 260 7.42 -17.70 15.32
N SER A 261 7.98 -18.33 16.34
CA SER A 261 7.24 -18.92 17.47
C SER A 261 6.81 -17.97 18.60
N GLY A 262 7.19 -16.68 18.56
CA GLY A 262 6.87 -15.70 19.60
C GLY A 262 8.13 -15.26 20.38
N ALA A 263 8.06 -14.09 21.03
CA ALA A 263 9.20 -13.45 21.69
C ALA A 263 10.43 -13.20 20.77
N ASN A 264 10.19 -13.03 19.46
CA ASN A 264 11.24 -12.78 18.46
C ASN A 264 11.29 -11.33 17.95
N GLY A 265 10.50 -10.41 18.52
CA GLY A 265 10.46 -9.01 18.09
C GLY A 265 9.47 -8.66 16.96
N LYS A 266 8.69 -9.61 16.45
CA LYS A 266 7.65 -9.35 15.42
C LYS A 266 6.64 -8.27 15.84
N SER A 267 6.20 -8.28 17.10
CA SER A 267 5.26 -7.28 17.63
C SER A 267 5.88 -5.88 17.71
N VAL A 268 7.16 -5.79 18.12
CA VAL A 268 7.90 -4.52 18.14
C VAL A 268 8.05 -3.95 16.73
N PHE A 269 8.41 -4.78 15.75
CA PHE A 269 8.48 -4.37 14.35
C PHE A 269 7.11 -3.92 13.82
N PHE A 270 6.04 -4.65 14.15
CA PHE A 270 4.67 -4.28 13.82
C PHE A 270 4.28 -2.90 14.35
N GLU A 271 4.57 -2.61 15.62
CA GLU A 271 4.26 -1.33 16.26
C GLU A 271 5.04 -0.18 15.61
N ILE A 272 6.33 -0.37 15.34
CA ILE A 272 7.19 0.64 14.71
C ILE A 272 6.71 0.95 13.28
N VAL A 273 6.46 -0.07 12.46
CA VAL A 273 5.98 0.12 11.09
C VAL A 273 4.59 0.76 11.08
N THR A 274 3.68 0.31 11.95
CA THR A 274 2.33 0.89 12.05
C THR A 274 2.37 2.36 12.48
N ALA A 275 3.23 2.71 13.45
CA ALA A 275 3.41 4.09 13.89
C ALA A 275 4.05 4.97 12.82
N MET A 276 5.05 4.45 12.09
CA MET A 276 5.67 5.14 10.95
C MET A 276 4.64 5.39 9.84
N LEU A 277 3.83 4.40 9.48
CA LEU A 277 2.81 4.56 8.44
C LEU A 277 1.64 5.45 8.88
N GLY A 278 1.38 5.59 10.18
CA GLY A 278 0.18 6.21 10.72
C GLY A 278 -0.94 5.18 10.87
N LYS A 279 -1.58 5.12 12.04
CA LYS A 279 -2.55 4.07 12.39
C LYS A 279 -3.76 4.05 11.46
N GLU A 280 -4.15 5.21 10.96
CA GLU A 280 -5.22 5.43 10.00
C GLU A 280 -4.90 4.90 8.59
N ASN A 281 -3.62 4.68 8.29
CA ASN A 281 -3.14 4.21 6.99
C ASN A 281 -2.89 2.69 6.98
N VAL A 282 -3.29 1.99 8.05
CA VAL A 282 -3.11 0.55 8.24
C VAL A 282 -4.43 -0.13 8.59
N SER A 283 -4.74 -1.25 7.95
CA SER A 283 -5.83 -2.15 8.36
C SER A 283 -5.28 -3.45 8.95
N HIS A 284 -6.11 -4.18 9.71
CA HIS A 284 -5.68 -5.36 10.48
C HIS A 284 -6.55 -6.60 10.21
N HIS A 285 -7.07 -6.77 9.00
CA HIS A 285 -7.88 -7.94 8.65
C HIS A 285 -7.00 -9.17 8.42
N SER A 286 -7.39 -10.30 8.99
CA SER A 286 -6.71 -11.58 8.72
C SER A 286 -6.82 -11.98 7.25
N LEU A 287 -5.93 -12.85 6.80
CA LEU A 287 -5.94 -13.33 5.42
C LEU A 287 -7.24 -14.11 5.10
N GLN A 288 -7.74 -14.90 6.06
CA GLN A 288 -9.05 -15.55 5.95
C GLN A 288 -10.19 -14.54 5.79
N ASN A 289 -10.21 -13.45 6.56
CA ASN A 289 -11.26 -12.43 6.47
C ASN A 289 -11.26 -11.71 5.11
N LEU A 290 -10.09 -11.54 4.51
CA LEU A 290 -9.96 -10.89 3.20
C LEU A 290 -10.39 -11.80 2.04
N THR A 291 -10.26 -13.12 2.21
CA THR A 291 -10.45 -14.09 1.12
C THR A 291 -11.75 -14.86 1.16
N ILE A 292 -12.28 -15.17 2.35
CA ILE A 292 -13.44 -16.07 2.53
C ILE A 292 -14.65 -15.34 3.11
N GLU A 293 -14.44 -14.54 4.15
CA GLU A 293 -15.53 -13.83 4.82
C GLU A 293 -16.15 -12.77 3.88
N PRO A 294 -17.36 -12.26 4.20
CA PRO A 294 -18.07 -11.34 3.32
C PRO A 294 -17.19 -10.15 2.86
N ALA A 295 -17.41 -9.70 1.63
CA ALA A 295 -16.62 -8.68 0.92
C ALA A 295 -16.44 -7.32 1.65
N TYR A 296 -17.02 -7.14 2.84
CA TYR A 296 -16.89 -5.99 3.72
C TYR A 296 -15.45 -5.73 4.15
N CYS A 297 -14.68 -6.76 4.51
CA CYS A 297 -13.30 -6.56 4.94
C CYS A 297 -12.40 -6.04 3.80
N ARG A 298 -12.68 -6.43 2.54
CA ARG A 298 -11.93 -5.97 1.37
C ARG A 298 -12.13 -4.48 1.10
N ALA A 299 -13.32 -3.94 1.36
CA ALA A 299 -13.60 -2.52 1.14
C ALA A 299 -12.69 -1.61 2.01
N ASN A 300 -12.26 -2.11 3.18
CA ASN A 300 -11.36 -1.37 4.07
C ASN A 300 -9.92 -1.28 3.54
N LEU A 301 -9.58 -2.01 2.46
CA LEU A 301 -8.25 -1.91 1.84
C LEU A 301 -8.10 -0.70 0.91
N ALA A 302 -9.21 -0.06 0.50
CA ALA A 302 -9.21 0.98 -0.55
C ALA A 302 -8.46 2.26 -0.19
N ASN A 303 -8.36 2.58 1.11
CA ASN A 303 -7.82 3.86 1.61
C ASN A 303 -6.67 3.68 2.62
N VAL A 304 -6.06 2.50 2.66
CA VAL A 304 -4.89 2.21 3.51
C VAL A 304 -3.68 1.90 2.64
N LEU A 305 -2.48 2.13 3.18
CA LEU A 305 -1.22 1.78 2.51
C LEU A 305 -0.95 0.28 2.58
N VAL A 306 -1.30 -0.33 3.71
CA VAL A 306 -1.03 -1.74 3.98
C VAL A 306 -2.10 -2.32 4.90
N ASN A 307 -2.47 -3.57 4.67
CA ASN A 307 -3.09 -4.40 5.67
C ASN A 307 -1.99 -5.15 6.41
N TYR A 308 -1.71 -4.78 7.65
CA TYR A 308 -0.77 -5.47 8.52
C TYR A 308 -1.56 -6.20 9.62
N ALA A 309 -1.69 -7.52 9.55
CA ALA A 309 -2.40 -8.29 10.57
C ALA A 309 -1.51 -9.32 11.27
N SER A 310 -1.83 -9.65 12.52
CA SER A 310 -1.06 -10.62 13.33
C SER A 310 -1.54 -12.06 13.16
N GLU A 311 -2.53 -12.28 12.29
CA GLU A 311 -3.16 -13.58 12.08
C GLU A 311 -3.42 -13.79 10.58
N LEU A 312 -3.14 -15.01 10.10
CA LEU A 312 -3.55 -15.44 8.77
C LEU A 312 -4.96 -16.05 8.80
N GLY A 313 -5.32 -16.77 9.85
CA GLY A 313 -6.49 -17.65 9.87
C GLY A 313 -6.18 -19.00 9.22
N GLY A 314 -7.11 -19.95 9.34
CA GLY A 314 -6.89 -21.35 8.92
C GLY A 314 -7.25 -21.65 7.47
N LYS A 315 -8.18 -20.89 6.88
CA LYS A 315 -8.68 -21.13 5.52
C LYS A 315 -8.35 -19.97 4.58
N LEU A 316 -8.08 -20.31 3.32
CA LEU A 316 -7.70 -19.36 2.28
C LEU A 316 -8.38 -19.67 0.94
N ASP A 317 -9.07 -18.70 0.35
CA ASP A 317 -9.39 -18.78 -1.08
C ASP A 317 -8.16 -18.36 -1.90
N ALA A 318 -7.52 -19.35 -2.53
CA ALA A 318 -6.31 -19.13 -3.32
C ALA A 318 -6.54 -18.19 -4.51
N ASN A 319 -7.73 -18.17 -5.13
CA ASN A 319 -8.00 -17.29 -6.27
C ASN A 319 -8.11 -15.84 -5.81
N VAL A 320 -8.90 -15.57 -4.76
CA VAL A 320 -9.03 -14.21 -4.20
C VAL A 320 -7.68 -13.72 -3.66
N PHE A 321 -6.93 -14.59 -2.99
CA PHE A 321 -5.56 -14.27 -2.54
C PHE A 321 -4.65 -13.86 -3.69
N LYS A 322 -4.65 -14.65 -4.78
CA LYS A 322 -3.82 -14.36 -5.95
C LYS A 322 -4.16 -13.01 -6.57
N GLN A 323 -5.45 -12.66 -6.65
CA GLN A 323 -5.92 -11.37 -7.13
C GLN A 323 -5.46 -10.21 -6.23
N LEU A 324 -5.67 -10.34 -4.91
CA LEU A 324 -5.27 -9.32 -3.93
C LEU A 324 -3.76 -9.05 -3.96
N VAL A 325 -2.93 -10.09 -3.99
CA VAL A 325 -1.46 -9.93 -4.01
C VAL A 325 -0.97 -9.34 -5.34
N SER A 326 -1.62 -9.68 -6.45
CA SER A 326 -1.29 -9.14 -7.78
C SER A 326 -1.77 -7.70 -7.99
N GLY A 327 -2.60 -7.15 -7.10
CA GLY A 327 -3.21 -5.83 -7.28
C GLY A 327 -4.22 -5.81 -8.43
N GLU A 328 -4.87 -6.94 -8.69
CA GLU A 328 -5.93 -7.05 -9.70
C GLU A 328 -7.24 -6.42 -9.17
N PRO A 329 -8.15 -5.99 -10.05
CA PRO A 329 -9.47 -5.53 -9.62
C PRO A 329 -10.22 -6.61 -8.85
N VAL A 330 -10.72 -6.29 -7.66
CA VAL A 330 -11.50 -7.21 -6.81
C VAL A 330 -12.84 -6.62 -6.44
N GLU A 331 -13.86 -7.46 -6.28
CA GLU A 331 -15.15 -7.03 -5.76
C GLU A 331 -15.06 -6.77 -4.25
N ALA A 332 -15.51 -5.59 -3.85
CA ALA A 332 -15.63 -5.15 -2.47
C ALA A 332 -17.04 -4.61 -2.25
N ARG A 333 -17.48 -4.59 -0.99
CA ARG A 333 -18.80 -4.08 -0.62
C ARG A 333 -18.72 -3.41 0.74
N LEU A 334 -19.33 -2.25 0.94
CA LEU A 334 -19.51 -1.70 2.30
C LEU A 334 -20.74 -2.35 2.97
N PRO A 335 -20.80 -2.42 4.32
CA PRO A 335 -22.02 -2.82 5.01
C PRO A 335 -23.22 -2.02 4.49
N TYR A 336 -24.27 -2.72 4.07
CA TYR A 336 -25.50 -2.13 3.48
C TYR A 336 -25.31 -1.35 2.15
N GLY A 337 -24.09 -1.29 1.60
CA GLY A 337 -23.78 -0.66 0.32
C GLY A 337 -23.97 -1.59 -0.88
N GLN A 338 -23.94 -1.02 -2.08
CA GLN A 338 -23.85 -1.77 -3.34
C GLN A 338 -22.41 -2.31 -3.53
N PRO A 339 -22.25 -3.49 -4.16
CA PRO A 339 -20.92 -3.96 -4.57
C PRO A 339 -20.23 -2.97 -5.50
N PHE A 340 -18.92 -2.88 -5.41
CA PHE A 340 -18.08 -2.07 -6.30
C PHE A 340 -16.75 -2.78 -6.57
N THR A 341 -16.09 -2.38 -7.65
CA THR A 341 -14.77 -2.92 -8.02
C THR A 341 -13.68 -2.01 -7.48
N MET A 342 -12.76 -2.59 -6.72
CA MET A 342 -11.59 -1.93 -6.14
C MET A 342 -10.34 -2.33 -6.94
N SER A 343 -9.59 -1.35 -7.44
CA SER A 343 -8.41 -1.57 -8.32
C SER A 343 -7.11 -0.93 -7.81
N ASP A 344 -7.18 -0.17 -6.72
CA ASP A 344 -6.04 0.42 -6.02
C ASP A 344 -6.30 0.25 -4.52
N TYR A 345 -5.42 -0.47 -3.84
CA TYR A 345 -5.61 -0.85 -2.44
C TYR A 345 -4.29 -1.22 -1.77
N GLY A 346 -4.32 -1.21 -0.43
CA GLY A 346 -3.14 -1.47 0.39
C GLY A 346 -2.50 -2.84 0.15
N LYS A 347 -1.16 -2.89 0.26
CA LYS A 347 -0.40 -4.14 0.17
C LYS A 347 -0.71 -5.05 1.37
N LEU A 348 -0.33 -6.32 1.29
CA LEU A 348 -0.60 -7.29 2.35
C LEU A 348 0.69 -7.66 3.11
N LEU A 349 0.63 -7.58 4.43
CA LEU A 349 1.70 -7.87 5.37
C LEU A 349 1.11 -8.63 6.56
N PHE A 350 1.77 -9.69 7.03
CA PHE A 350 1.25 -10.44 8.17
C PHE A 350 2.36 -10.90 9.11
N ASN A 351 2.09 -10.89 10.40
CA ASN A 351 2.83 -11.73 11.34
C ASN A 351 2.11 -13.08 11.42
N CYS A 352 2.87 -14.16 11.54
CA CYS A 352 2.30 -15.49 11.76
C CYS A 352 3.24 -16.38 12.57
N ASN A 353 2.64 -17.30 13.32
CA ASN A 353 3.35 -18.38 14.00
C ASN A 353 3.13 -19.72 13.28
N GLU A 354 2.06 -19.82 12.50
CA GLU A 354 1.70 -20.97 11.68
C GLU A 354 1.39 -20.49 10.26
N LEU A 355 1.80 -21.27 9.28
CA LEU A 355 1.51 -21.00 7.87
C LEU A 355 0.22 -21.73 7.45
N PRO A 356 -0.54 -21.20 6.48
CA PRO A 356 -1.80 -21.83 6.06
C PRO A 356 -1.56 -23.25 5.54
N THR A 357 -2.29 -24.24 6.03
CA THR A 357 -2.09 -25.65 5.68
C THR A 357 -2.91 -26.06 4.45
N GLU A 358 -4.13 -25.55 4.31
CA GLU A 358 -4.99 -25.78 3.15
C GLU A 358 -4.66 -24.83 1.99
N VAL A 359 -3.64 -25.17 1.19
CA VAL A 359 -3.18 -24.30 0.10
C VAL A 359 -3.14 -24.95 -1.27
N GLU A 360 -3.10 -24.08 -2.29
CA GLU A 360 -2.90 -24.49 -3.67
C GLU A 360 -1.43 -24.86 -3.90
N HIS A 361 -1.18 -26.10 -4.33
CA HIS A 361 0.18 -26.58 -4.59
C HIS A 361 0.67 -26.23 -5.99
N THR A 362 0.82 -24.94 -6.27
CA THR A 362 1.33 -24.46 -7.56
C THR A 362 2.43 -23.43 -7.37
N SER A 363 3.35 -23.35 -8.33
CA SER A 363 4.37 -22.30 -8.37
C SER A 363 3.73 -20.90 -8.38
N ALA A 364 2.58 -20.75 -9.05
CA ALA A 364 1.81 -19.51 -9.06
C ALA A 364 1.38 -19.09 -7.64
N PHE A 365 0.98 -20.03 -6.79
CA PHE A 365 0.64 -19.72 -5.40
C PHE A 365 1.88 -19.36 -4.57
N PHE A 366 2.87 -20.26 -4.50
CA PHE A 366 4.04 -20.06 -3.63
C PHE A 366 4.92 -18.87 -4.00
N ARG A 367 5.01 -18.51 -5.29
CA ARG A 367 5.79 -17.33 -5.71
C ARG A 367 5.26 -16.02 -5.15
N ARG A 368 4.04 -15.97 -4.58
CA ARG A 368 3.46 -14.77 -3.99
C ARG A 368 3.98 -14.46 -2.59
N PHE A 369 4.65 -15.39 -1.93
CA PHE A 369 5.14 -15.18 -0.58
C PHE A 369 6.58 -14.67 -0.56
N LEU A 370 6.85 -13.78 0.39
CA LEU A 370 8.14 -13.54 1.00
C LEU A 370 7.96 -13.94 2.47
N ILE A 371 8.45 -15.11 2.85
CA ILE A 371 8.36 -15.59 4.24
C ILE A 371 9.69 -15.30 4.92
N VAL A 372 9.72 -14.26 5.75
CA VAL A 372 10.91 -13.85 6.51
C VAL A 372 10.87 -14.52 7.88
N PRO A 373 11.76 -15.49 8.15
CA PRO A 373 11.79 -16.15 9.45
C PRO A 373 12.49 -15.26 10.49
N PHE A 374 11.83 -15.08 11.63
CA PHE A 374 12.33 -14.42 12.84
C PHE A 374 12.74 -15.51 13.83
N ASN A 375 13.92 -16.08 13.63
CA ASN A 375 14.42 -17.26 14.36
C ASN A 375 15.06 -16.93 15.72
N GLN A 376 15.29 -15.64 16.00
CA GLN A 376 15.92 -15.22 17.25
C GLN A 376 14.90 -15.16 18.37
N THR A 377 15.10 -15.90 19.45
CA THR A 377 14.31 -15.74 20.68
C THR A 377 15.00 -14.73 21.59
N ILE A 378 14.26 -13.73 22.06
CA ILE A 378 14.76 -12.71 22.99
C ILE A 378 14.51 -13.19 24.43
N PRO A 379 15.58 -13.44 25.23
CA PRO A 379 15.44 -13.82 26.63
C PRO A 379 14.62 -12.80 27.40
N GLU A 380 13.84 -13.24 28.40
CA GLU A 380 13.01 -12.35 29.22
C GLU A 380 13.80 -11.21 29.86
N SER A 381 15.05 -11.47 30.26
CA SER A 381 15.97 -10.47 30.81
C SER A 381 16.41 -9.38 29.83
N GLU A 382 16.32 -9.65 28.52
CA GLU A 382 16.64 -8.69 27.44
C GLU A 382 15.38 -8.00 26.89
N GLN A 383 14.17 -8.43 27.29
CA GLN A 383 12.93 -7.86 26.78
C GLN A 383 12.68 -6.49 27.39
N ASP A 384 12.55 -5.49 26.53
CA ASP A 384 12.11 -4.14 26.89
C ASP A 384 10.71 -3.89 26.31
N PRO A 385 9.65 -3.99 27.13
CA PRO A 385 8.27 -3.74 26.69
C PRO A 385 8.05 -2.32 26.14
N ALA A 386 8.90 -1.36 26.47
CA ALA A 386 8.81 0.02 26.01
C ALA A 386 9.67 0.30 24.76
N LEU A 387 10.38 -0.70 24.23
CA LEU A 387 11.31 -0.51 23.11
C LEU A 387 10.65 0.12 21.88
N ALA A 388 9.48 -0.39 21.48
CA ALA A 388 8.73 0.16 20.37
C ALA A 388 8.36 1.63 20.61
N ALA A 389 7.83 1.95 21.80
CA ALA A 389 7.46 3.31 22.17
C ALA A 389 8.67 4.27 22.16
N LYS A 390 9.84 3.83 22.65
CA LYS A 390 11.09 4.60 22.61
C LYS A 390 11.50 4.94 21.18
N ILE A 391 11.54 3.95 20.30
CA ILE A 391 11.86 4.12 18.87
C ILE A 391 10.84 5.06 18.20
N VAL A 392 9.55 4.82 18.41
CA VAL A 392 8.47 5.63 17.83
C VAL A 392 8.53 7.09 18.29
N SER A 393 8.93 7.35 19.53
CA SER A 393 8.99 8.71 20.07
C SER A 393 10.13 9.57 19.50
N GLY A 394 11.20 8.95 18.98
CA GLY A 394 12.44 9.68 18.64
C GLY A 394 13.07 9.36 17.30
N GLU A 395 12.76 8.23 16.66
CA GLU A 395 13.57 7.72 15.53
C GLU A 395 12.79 7.54 14.21
N LEU A 396 11.49 7.87 14.13
CA LEU A 396 10.67 7.60 12.94
C LEU A 396 11.26 8.18 11.63
N SER A 397 11.84 9.39 11.67
CA SER A 397 12.51 9.97 10.51
C SER A 397 13.73 9.15 10.07
N GLY A 398 14.50 8.58 11.00
CA GLY A 398 15.63 7.69 10.70
C GLY A 398 15.18 6.31 10.21
N VAL A 399 14.11 5.75 10.80
CA VAL A 399 13.47 4.50 10.32
C VAL A 399 13.00 4.70 8.88
N PHE A 400 12.41 5.85 8.58
CA PHE A 400 11.99 6.19 7.22
C PHE A 400 13.17 6.33 6.26
N ASN A 401 14.31 6.89 6.67
CA ASN A 401 15.52 6.92 5.84
C ASN A 401 16.00 5.50 5.47
N TRP A 402 15.94 4.55 6.42
CA TRP A 402 16.21 3.14 6.15
C TRP A 402 15.21 2.54 5.13
N VAL A 403 13.92 2.89 5.24
CA VAL A 403 12.89 2.49 4.24
C VAL A 403 13.17 3.11 2.87
N LEU A 404 13.57 4.38 2.80
CA LEU A 404 13.90 5.07 1.55
C LEU A 404 15.10 4.44 0.84
N GLU A 405 16.11 3.99 1.61
CA GLU A 405 17.22 3.23 1.06
C GLU A 405 16.74 1.91 0.43
N GLY A 406 15.84 1.20 1.12
CA GLY A 406 15.17 0.00 0.60
C GLY A 406 14.36 0.27 -0.66
N LEU A 407 13.53 1.32 -0.66
CA LEU A 407 12.74 1.72 -1.82
C LEU A 407 13.63 2.08 -3.02
N ARG A 408 14.70 2.83 -2.81
CA ARG A 408 15.67 3.16 -3.87
C ARG A 408 16.27 1.90 -4.48
N ARG A 409 16.71 0.96 -3.64
CA ARG A 409 17.26 -0.32 -4.07
C ARG A 409 16.23 -1.13 -4.87
N LEU A 410 14.99 -1.20 -4.39
CA LEU A 410 13.88 -1.88 -5.07
C LEU A 410 13.62 -1.30 -6.46
N LEU A 411 13.53 0.04 -6.56
CA LEU A 411 13.30 0.74 -7.82
C LEU A 411 14.42 0.45 -8.83
N GLN A 412 15.68 0.45 -8.37
CA GLN A 412 16.84 0.17 -9.21
C GLN A 412 16.89 -1.29 -9.69
N GLN A 413 16.56 -2.24 -8.83
CA GLN A 413 16.64 -3.67 -9.14
C GLN A 413 15.43 -4.21 -9.91
N GLY A 414 14.26 -3.57 -9.75
CA GLY A 414 12.99 -4.05 -10.31
C GLY A 414 12.48 -5.35 -9.69
N LYS A 415 13.09 -5.80 -8.59
CA LYS A 415 12.75 -7.01 -7.84
C LYS A 415 13.25 -6.88 -6.40
N PHE A 416 12.71 -7.69 -5.49
CA PHE A 416 13.22 -7.79 -4.13
C PHE A 416 14.62 -8.42 -4.10
N THR A 417 15.41 -8.07 -3.09
CA THR A 417 16.67 -8.71 -2.74
C THR A 417 16.46 -10.21 -2.61
N ASP A 418 17.33 -10.97 -3.27
CA ASP A 418 17.33 -12.43 -3.21
C ASP A 418 17.93 -12.88 -1.87
N CYS A 419 17.08 -13.36 -0.97
CA CYS A 419 17.49 -13.81 0.36
C CYS A 419 17.37 -15.33 0.46
N GLU A 420 18.48 -15.99 0.78
CA GLU A 420 18.52 -17.45 0.88
C GLU A 420 17.59 -17.99 1.98
N MET A 421 17.59 -17.38 3.17
CA MET A 421 16.69 -17.75 4.27
C MET A 421 15.22 -17.70 3.85
N VAL A 422 14.82 -16.67 3.11
CA VAL A 422 13.44 -16.53 2.63
C VAL A 422 13.10 -17.60 1.59
N ARG A 423 14.01 -17.91 0.66
CA ARG A 423 13.79 -18.99 -0.33
C ARG A 423 13.64 -20.34 0.33
N GLN A 424 14.56 -20.68 1.24
CA GLN A 424 14.51 -21.93 2.00
C GLN A 424 13.20 -22.03 2.77
N GLN A 425 12.76 -20.95 3.43
CA GLN A 425 11.50 -20.97 4.17
C GLN A 425 10.27 -21.19 3.27
N VAL A 426 10.26 -20.64 2.05
CA VAL A 426 9.19 -20.92 1.06
C VAL A 426 9.24 -22.35 0.57
N ASP A 427 10.43 -22.91 0.31
CA ASP A 427 10.60 -24.29 -0.13
C ASP A 427 10.21 -25.30 0.96
N GLU A 428 10.56 -25.02 2.22
CA GLU A 428 10.10 -25.78 3.40
C GLU A 428 8.57 -25.74 3.50
N TYR A 429 7.97 -24.56 3.42
CA TYR A 429 6.52 -24.42 3.47
C TYR A 429 5.83 -25.21 2.34
N LYS A 430 6.37 -25.15 1.13
CA LYS A 430 5.89 -25.92 -0.02
C LYS A 430 6.02 -27.44 0.19
N GLY A 431 7.09 -27.88 0.85
CA GLY A 431 7.31 -29.28 1.20
C GLY A 431 6.33 -29.77 2.26
N GLN A 432 6.21 -29.04 3.37
CA GLN A 432 5.36 -29.38 4.52
C GLN A 432 3.87 -29.41 4.18
N SER A 433 3.43 -28.53 3.27
CA SER A 433 2.03 -28.52 2.84
C SER A 433 1.68 -29.69 1.91
N ASP A 434 2.66 -30.39 1.31
CA ASP A 434 2.40 -31.43 0.31
C ASP A 434 2.06 -32.76 0.99
N THR A 435 0.79 -32.89 1.41
CA THR A 435 0.27 -34.06 2.12
C THR A 435 0.49 -35.39 1.38
N ILE A 436 0.64 -35.37 0.05
CA ILE A 436 0.94 -36.60 -0.71
C ILE A 436 2.41 -36.94 -0.59
N ARG A 437 3.30 -35.96 -0.66
CA ARG A 437 4.72 -36.20 -0.42
C ARG A 437 4.96 -36.74 0.99
N CYS A 438 4.33 -36.15 2.00
CA CYS A 438 4.39 -36.64 3.38
C CYS A 438 3.86 -38.08 3.48
N PHE A 439 2.68 -38.35 2.92
CA PHE A 439 2.11 -39.70 2.86
C PHE A 439 3.07 -40.73 2.26
N LEU A 440 3.72 -40.40 1.13
CA LEU A 440 4.66 -41.31 0.47
C LEU A 440 5.88 -41.58 1.35
N ILE A 441 6.44 -40.55 1.98
CA ILE A 441 7.61 -40.68 2.84
C ILE A 441 7.27 -41.49 4.10
N ASP A 442 6.17 -41.16 4.78
CA ASP A 442 5.81 -41.73 6.07
C ASP A 442 5.35 -43.19 5.95
N LYS A 443 4.61 -43.52 4.88
CA LYS A 443 4.19 -44.90 4.60
C LYS A 443 5.23 -45.71 3.84
N GLY A 444 6.37 -45.11 3.47
CA GLY A 444 7.47 -45.78 2.78
C GLY A 444 7.20 -46.15 1.33
N TYR A 445 6.41 -45.35 0.61
CA TYR A 445 6.12 -45.56 -0.81
C TYR A 445 7.20 -44.96 -1.73
N GLU A 446 7.68 -45.78 -2.67
CA GLU A 446 8.67 -45.40 -3.67
C GLU A 446 8.20 -45.77 -5.08
N SER A 447 8.68 -45.01 -6.09
CA SER A 447 8.36 -45.28 -7.49
C SER A 447 8.90 -46.64 -7.93
N SER A 448 8.09 -47.43 -8.63
CA SER A 448 8.47 -48.80 -9.04
C SER A 448 7.99 -49.14 -10.44
N ALA A 449 8.89 -49.57 -11.31
CA ALA A 449 8.53 -50.02 -12.66
C ALA A 449 7.80 -51.37 -12.67
N SER A 450 8.08 -52.23 -11.69
CA SER A 450 7.60 -53.63 -11.64
C SER A 450 6.38 -53.83 -10.74
N HIS A 451 6.17 -52.95 -9.76
CA HIS A 451 5.07 -53.05 -8.81
C HIS A 451 4.02 -52.00 -9.09
N THR A 452 2.76 -52.37 -8.92
CA THR A 452 1.66 -51.43 -9.07
C THR A 452 0.64 -51.58 -7.96
N ILE A 453 0.06 -50.45 -7.56
CA ILE A 453 -1.03 -50.40 -6.59
C ILE A 453 -2.23 -49.72 -7.27
N ALA A 454 -3.40 -50.35 -7.17
CA ALA A 454 -4.62 -49.79 -7.73
C ALA A 454 -5.06 -48.52 -6.97
N ARG A 455 -5.62 -47.53 -7.68
CA ARG A 455 -6.14 -46.31 -7.04
C ARG A 455 -7.19 -46.60 -5.97
N LYS A 456 -7.99 -47.66 -6.14
CA LYS A 456 -8.99 -48.10 -5.16
C LYS A 456 -8.39 -48.56 -3.83
N VAL A 457 -7.08 -48.81 -3.77
CA VAL A 457 -6.34 -49.18 -2.56
C VAL A 457 -5.59 -47.96 -2.03
N LEU A 458 -4.73 -47.36 -2.86
CA LEU A 458 -3.82 -46.29 -2.42
C LEU A 458 -4.54 -44.99 -2.03
N TYR A 459 -5.64 -44.64 -2.73
CA TYR A 459 -6.34 -43.38 -2.44
C TYR A 459 -7.12 -43.42 -1.11
N PRO A 460 -7.88 -44.48 -0.77
CA PRO A 460 -8.44 -44.62 0.57
C PRO A 460 -7.40 -44.57 1.69
N GLU A 461 -6.24 -45.21 1.51
CA GLU A 461 -5.16 -45.18 2.49
C GLU A 461 -4.60 -43.76 2.69
N TYR A 462 -4.35 -43.04 1.60
CA TYR A 462 -3.98 -41.62 1.66
C TYR A 462 -5.04 -40.77 2.38
N ARG A 463 -6.33 -41.02 2.12
CA ARG A 463 -7.41 -40.29 2.79
C ARG A 463 -7.42 -40.55 4.29
N ALA A 464 -7.21 -41.81 4.71
CA ALA A 464 -7.12 -42.18 6.11
C ALA A 464 -5.93 -41.50 6.78
N TYR A 465 -4.74 -41.57 6.16
CA TYR A 465 -3.54 -40.88 6.63
C TYR A 465 -3.76 -39.36 6.80
N CYS A 466 -4.41 -38.70 5.83
CA CYS A 466 -4.69 -37.26 5.99
C CYS A 466 -5.55 -36.99 7.22
N ILE A 467 -6.62 -37.77 7.43
CA ILE A 467 -7.53 -37.58 8.56
C ILE A 467 -6.83 -37.86 9.89
N GLU A 468 -5.99 -38.89 9.96
CA GLU A 468 -5.16 -39.24 11.13
C GLU A 468 -4.21 -38.09 11.50
N GLU A 469 -3.60 -37.45 10.51
CA GLU A 469 -2.68 -36.31 10.67
C GLU A 469 -3.41 -34.94 10.78
N GLY A 470 -4.74 -34.93 10.87
CA GLY A 470 -5.53 -33.68 10.95
C GLY A 470 -5.56 -32.84 9.67
N ASN A 471 -5.14 -33.41 8.54
CA ASN A 471 -5.11 -32.81 7.22
C ASN A 471 -6.38 -33.13 6.39
N HIS A 472 -6.71 -32.26 5.43
CA HIS A 472 -7.79 -32.50 4.48
C HIS A 472 -7.27 -33.19 3.20
N PRO A 473 -7.78 -34.38 2.83
CA PRO A 473 -7.33 -35.07 1.64
C PRO A 473 -7.79 -34.36 0.36
N VAL A 474 -6.91 -34.29 -0.63
CA VAL A 474 -7.29 -33.77 -1.95
C VAL A 474 -8.19 -34.75 -2.71
N ASN A 475 -8.96 -34.25 -3.67
CA ASN A 475 -9.77 -35.11 -4.54
C ASN A 475 -8.92 -36.08 -5.41
N SER A 476 -9.54 -37.13 -5.93
CA SER A 476 -8.85 -38.20 -6.67
C SER A 476 -8.09 -37.73 -7.93
N ARG A 477 -8.55 -36.65 -8.59
CA ARG A 477 -7.86 -36.05 -9.73
C ARG A 477 -6.57 -35.36 -9.30
N ASN A 478 -6.65 -34.54 -8.26
CA ASN A 478 -5.49 -33.86 -7.67
C ASN A 478 -4.50 -34.85 -7.07
N PHE A 479 -5.00 -35.93 -6.45
CA PHE A 479 -4.18 -37.02 -5.95
C PHE A 479 -3.33 -37.65 -7.07
N THR A 480 -3.97 -38.01 -8.19
CA THR A 480 -3.26 -38.56 -9.37
C THR A 480 -2.20 -37.59 -9.90
N ASN A 481 -2.54 -36.30 -10.00
CA ASN A 481 -1.61 -35.28 -10.54
C ASN A 481 -0.41 -35.05 -9.61
N ARG A 482 -0.63 -34.98 -8.30
CA ARG A 482 0.44 -34.76 -7.32
C ARG A 482 1.34 -36.00 -7.16
N LEU A 483 0.80 -37.21 -7.23
CA LEU A 483 1.62 -38.44 -7.31
C LEU A 483 2.57 -38.41 -8.51
N LYS A 484 2.10 -37.97 -9.68
CA LYS A 484 2.96 -37.79 -10.87
C LYS A 484 4.06 -36.76 -10.63
N ASN A 485 3.75 -35.66 -9.96
CA ASN A 485 4.75 -34.65 -9.59
C ASN A 485 5.78 -35.19 -8.59
N CYS A 486 5.42 -36.20 -7.80
CA CYS A 486 6.34 -36.95 -6.93
C CYS A 486 7.10 -38.08 -7.66
N GLY A 487 6.99 -38.17 -9.00
CA GLY A 487 7.68 -39.20 -9.79
C GLY A 487 6.97 -40.56 -9.85
N ILE A 488 5.72 -40.66 -9.38
CA ILE A 488 4.92 -41.89 -9.46
C ILE A 488 4.08 -41.88 -10.73
N ALA A 489 4.43 -42.76 -11.67
CA ALA A 489 3.70 -42.91 -12.92
C ALA A 489 2.33 -43.59 -12.69
N SER A 490 1.38 -43.31 -13.58
CA SER A 490 0.05 -43.93 -13.53
C SER A 490 -0.37 -44.41 -14.92
N THR A 491 -0.98 -45.59 -15.01
CA THR A 491 -1.54 -46.15 -16.24
C THR A 491 -3.02 -46.49 -16.07
N ARG A 492 -3.77 -46.53 -17.17
CA ARG A 492 -5.16 -47.00 -17.18
C ARG A 492 -5.17 -48.48 -17.55
N HIS A 493 -5.84 -49.29 -16.73
CA HIS A 493 -6.13 -50.69 -17.00
C HIS A 493 -7.65 -50.87 -16.99
N GLY A 494 -8.19 -51.91 -17.66
CA GLY A 494 -9.63 -52.18 -17.76
C GLY A 494 -10.47 -52.18 -16.46
N GLY A 495 -9.85 -52.11 -15.27
CA GLY A 495 -10.52 -51.95 -13.96
C GLY A 495 -10.31 -50.60 -13.24
N GLY A 496 -9.58 -49.64 -13.82
CA GLY A 496 -9.31 -48.32 -13.24
C GLY A 496 -7.89 -47.79 -13.47
N VAL A 497 -7.49 -46.82 -12.66
CA VAL A 497 -6.11 -46.27 -12.65
C VAL A 497 -5.25 -47.08 -11.69
N ILE A 498 -4.07 -47.48 -12.13
CA ILE A 498 -3.02 -48.10 -11.30
C ILE A 498 -1.80 -47.16 -11.23
N TYR A 499 -1.09 -47.21 -10.12
CA TYR A 499 0.12 -46.41 -9.87
C TYR A 499 1.34 -47.31 -9.78
N HIS A 500 2.44 -46.90 -10.41
CA HIS A 500 3.73 -47.59 -10.45
C HIS A 500 4.52 -47.26 -9.18
N VAL A 501 4.21 -47.98 -8.09
CA VAL A 501 4.67 -47.69 -6.74
C VAL A 501 4.80 -48.99 -5.94
N VAL A 502 5.77 -49.03 -5.02
CA VAL A 502 5.99 -50.12 -4.06
C VAL A 502 6.07 -49.56 -2.65
N GLN A 503 5.59 -50.31 -1.66
CA GLN A 503 5.81 -49.97 -0.25
C GLN A 503 7.07 -50.68 0.23
N VAL A 504 8.08 -49.92 0.63
CA VAL A 504 9.32 -50.44 1.17
C VAL A 504 9.19 -50.45 2.69
N SER A 505 9.27 -51.64 3.29
CA SER A 505 9.30 -51.79 4.75
C SER A 505 10.56 -51.13 5.27
N ARG A 506 10.45 -49.97 5.90
CA ARG A 506 11.54 -49.42 6.71
C ARG A 506 11.52 -50.14 8.05
N SER A 507 12.42 -51.11 8.20
CA SER A 507 12.74 -51.69 9.50
C SER A 507 13.23 -50.55 10.40
N PHE A 508 12.45 -50.21 11.43
CA PHE A 508 12.90 -49.32 12.49
C PHE A 508 13.89 -50.04 13.40
#